data_AF-A0A951VBS2-F1
#
_entry.id   AF-A0A951VBS2-F1
#
_cell.length_a   1.000
_cell.length_b   1.000
_cell.length_c   1.000
_cell.angle_alpha   90.00
_cell.angle_beta   90.00
_cell.angle_gamma   90.00
#
_symmetry.space_group_name_H-M   'P 1'
#
loop_
_entity.id
_entity.type
_entity.pdbx_description
1 polymer ?
#
loop_
_entity_poly.entity_id
_entity_poly.type
_entity_poly.pdbx_seq_one_letter_code
_entity_poly.pdbx_strand_id
1 'polypeptide(L)'
;MSALSGGEITNDGGGQIISRGVVWSKMPNPTLELNNGTTNEGSGPGLFQSNILGLQPNTTYYVRAYATNSSGNGYGQQESFVTSDIGEPGGGVTDIDGNFYPSVIIGNQEWMAENLKTTHYRNGTPIEFPGTNNIAWMNNTTGAYSWYGNEYIGWKDIYGGLYNWYAVNNSNGLCPTGWHVPSDAEWTELTDYIVAQGFPNSDVLNGTGNALKSCQQESSPFGGFCAPSMHPRWDSDTTHYGTDEFGFSALPGGTRYTQGFYWGIGNFGFWWSSTEHDATMASRRVIGFNFGNVAQYDFFKGHGLSVRCVRDMD
;
A
#
# COMPACT_ATOMS: atom_id res chain seq x y z
N MET A 1 -0.77 7.75 -7.99
CA MET A 1 -2.05 8.33 -7.55
C MET A 1 -3.15 7.29 -7.72
N SER A 2 -4.15 7.30 -6.86
CA SER A 2 -5.35 6.46 -6.98
C SER A 2 -6.62 7.31 -6.94
N ALA A 3 -7.73 6.73 -7.39
CA ALA A 3 -9.05 7.33 -7.27
C ALA A 3 -10.09 6.24 -7.01
N LEU A 4 -11.08 6.56 -6.19
CA LEU A 4 -12.23 5.69 -5.95
C LEU A 4 -13.38 6.12 -6.87
N SER A 5 -13.99 5.14 -7.54
CA SER A 5 -15.14 5.36 -8.42
C SER A 5 -16.09 4.16 -8.32
N GLY A 6 -17.08 4.07 -9.20
CA GLY A 6 -18.03 2.97 -9.21
C GLY A 6 -19.19 3.20 -10.16
N GLY A 7 -20.24 2.41 -9.96
CA GLY A 7 -21.48 2.56 -10.71
C GLY A 7 -22.60 1.67 -10.18
N GLU A 8 -23.80 1.90 -10.69
CA GLU A 8 -24.96 1.03 -10.47
C GLU A 8 -25.47 0.53 -11.82
N ILE A 9 -25.59 -0.79 -11.96
CA ILE A 9 -26.26 -1.38 -13.12
C ILE A 9 -27.76 -1.48 -12.82
N THR A 10 -28.51 -0.51 -13.32
CA THR A 10 -29.98 -0.40 -13.17
C THR A 10 -30.77 -1.04 -14.32
N ASN A 11 -30.10 -1.35 -15.43
CA ASN A 11 -30.69 -1.99 -16.61
C ASN A 11 -29.64 -2.88 -17.29
N ASP A 12 -30.00 -4.13 -17.57
CA ASP A 12 -29.13 -5.14 -18.18
C ASP A 12 -29.27 -5.20 -19.72
N GLY A 13 -30.11 -4.36 -20.31
CA GLY A 13 -30.36 -4.32 -21.75
C GLY A 13 -30.96 -5.62 -22.31
N GLY A 14 -31.56 -6.46 -21.46
CA GLY A 14 -32.17 -7.74 -21.83
C GLY A 14 -31.19 -8.91 -21.96
N GLY A 15 -29.95 -8.75 -21.49
CA GLY A 15 -28.94 -9.80 -21.49
C GLY A 15 -28.17 -9.87 -20.18
N GLN A 16 -27.82 -11.08 -19.73
CA GLN A 16 -27.03 -11.26 -18.51
C GLN A 16 -25.71 -10.48 -18.58
N ILE A 17 -25.43 -9.66 -17.56
CA ILE A 17 -24.16 -8.95 -17.43
C ILE A 17 -23.02 -9.94 -17.19
N ILE A 18 -22.02 -9.89 -18.06
CA ILE A 18 -20.84 -10.78 -18.07
C ILE A 18 -19.66 -10.12 -17.37
N SER A 19 -19.49 -8.81 -17.52
CA SER A 19 -18.49 -8.01 -16.81
C SER A 19 -19.00 -6.60 -16.56
N ARG A 20 -18.52 -5.96 -15.51
CA ARG A 20 -18.76 -4.55 -15.20
C ARG A 20 -17.53 -3.94 -14.54
N GLY A 21 -17.44 -2.62 -14.56
CA GLY A 21 -16.39 -1.89 -13.87
C GLY A 21 -16.34 -0.44 -14.27
N VAL A 22 -15.19 0.20 -14.09
CA VAL A 22 -14.92 1.55 -14.61
C VAL A 22 -13.85 1.51 -15.68
N VAL A 23 -13.97 2.42 -16.65
CA VAL A 23 -12.98 2.68 -17.69
C VAL A 23 -12.58 4.14 -17.64
N TRP A 24 -11.28 4.43 -17.73
CA TRP A 24 -10.77 5.80 -17.65
C TRP A 24 -9.75 6.13 -18.73
N SER A 25 -9.63 7.42 -19.04
CA SER A 25 -8.69 7.96 -20.02
C SER A 25 -8.37 9.42 -19.74
N LYS A 26 -7.24 9.91 -20.23
CA LYS A 26 -6.91 11.34 -20.31
C LYS A 26 -7.70 12.05 -21.41
N MET A 27 -8.31 11.30 -22.31
CA MET A 27 -9.19 11.80 -23.37
C MET A 27 -10.66 11.61 -22.98
N PRO A 28 -11.57 12.54 -23.36
CA PRO A 28 -13.00 12.38 -23.15
C PRO A 28 -13.58 11.16 -23.87
N ASN A 29 -14.70 10.67 -23.35
CA ASN A 29 -15.52 9.54 -23.77
C ASN A 29 -14.74 8.21 -23.78
N PRO A 30 -14.13 7.79 -22.65
CA PRO A 30 -13.42 6.53 -22.59
C PRO A 30 -14.33 5.34 -22.91
N THR A 31 -13.79 4.35 -23.60
CA THR A 31 -14.44 3.07 -23.92
C THR A 31 -13.49 1.92 -23.62
N LEU A 32 -13.98 0.67 -23.57
CA LEU A 32 -13.11 -0.50 -23.41
C LEU A 32 -12.07 -0.65 -24.54
N GLU A 33 -12.25 0.01 -25.68
CA GLU A 33 -11.30 0.04 -26.80
C GLU A 33 -10.38 1.26 -26.76
N LEU A 34 -10.84 2.37 -26.19
CA LEU A 34 -10.14 3.66 -26.13
C LEU A 34 -10.01 4.12 -24.68
N ASN A 35 -8.97 3.65 -23.99
CA ASN A 35 -8.74 3.95 -22.59
C ASN A 35 -7.25 3.98 -22.21
N ASN A 36 -6.98 4.51 -21.02
CA ASN A 36 -5.72 4.32 -20.32
C ASN A 36 -5.77 3.19 -19.28
N GLY A 37 -6.96 2.77 -18.87
CA GLY A 37 -7.14 1.58 -18.06
C GLY A 37 -8.60 1.27 -17.76
N THR A 38 -8.83 0.07 -17.20
CA THR A 38 -10.13 -0.48 -16.82
C THR A 38 -10.03 -1.29 -15.53
N THR A 39 -11.11 -1.36 -14.75
CA THR A 39 -11.29 -2.37 -13.70
C THR A 39 -12.23 -3.49 -14.17
N ASN A 40 -12.39 -4.56 -13.38
CA ASN A 40 -13.40 -5.60 -13.62
C ASN A 40 -13.91 -6.19 -12.30
N GLU A 41 -15.16 -5.88 -11.98
CA GLU A 41 -15.87 -6.22 -10.74
C GLU A 41 -16.82 -7.41 -10.93
N GLY A 42 -16.67 -8.15 -12.04
CA GLY A 42 -17.39 -9.38 -12.32
C GLY A 42 -18.77 -9.19 -12.94
N SER A 43 -19.62 -10.19 -12.80
CA SER A 43 -20.91 -10.32 -13.49
C SER A 43 -22.11 -9.97 -12.59
N GLY A 44 -23.25 -9.71 -13.22
CA GLY A 44 -24.53 -9.41 -12.55
C GLY A 44 -24.88 -7.92 -12.43
N PRO A 45 -26.11 -7.60 -11.98
CA PRO A 45 -26.57 -6.22 -11.77
C PRO A 45 -26.14 -5.67 -10.41
N GLY A 46 -26.51 -4.41 -10.12
CA GLY A 46 -26.35 -3.77 -8.81
C GLY A 46 -25.19 -2.77 -8.71
N LEU A 47 -24.94 -2.33 -7.48
CA LEU A 47 -23.87 -1.40 -7.13
C LEU A 47 -22.51 -2.08 -7.17
N PHE A 48 -21.50 -1.34 -7.62
CA PHE A 48 -20.10 -1.72 -7.53
C PHE A 48 -19.21 -0.50 -7.32
N GLN A 49 -18.04 -0.75 -6.74
CA GLN A 49 -17.03 0.25 -6.43
C GLN A 49 -15.69 -0.22 -7.01
N SER A 50 -14.89 0.72 -7.50
CA SER A 50 -13.68 0.45 -8.26
C SER A 50 -12.53 1.33 -7.78
N ASN A 51 -11.37 0.70 -7.54
CA ASN A 51 -10.11 1.37 -7.26
C ASN A 51 -9.32 1.58 -8.55
N ILE A 52 -9.16 2.84 -8.95
CA ILE A 52 -8.35 3.25 -10.08
C ILE A 52 -6.92 3.49 -9.57
N LEU A 53 -5.95 2.74 -10.08
CA LEU A 53 -4.54 2.82 -9.65
C LEU A 53 -3.65 3.33 -10.77
N GLY A 54 -2.41 3.73 -10.44
CA GLY A 54 -1.38 4.08 -11.42
C GLY A 54 -1.64 5.39 -12.17
N LEU A 55 -2.44 6.29 -11.61
CA LEU A 55 -2.71 7.59 -12.23
C LEU A 55 -1.51 8.52 -12.08
N GLN A 56 -1.29 9.34 -13.12
CA GLN A 56 -0.27 10.38 -13.09
C GLN A 56 -0.76 11.59 -12.28
N PRO A 57 0.13 12.27 -11.55
CA PRO A 57 -0.19 13.49 -10.80
C PRO A 57 -0.51 14.66 -11.73
N ASN A 58 -1.22 15.67 -11.21
CA ASN A 58 -1.67 16.88 -11.91
C ASN A 58 -2.24 16.58 -13.32
N THR A 59 -3.05 15.54 -13.41
CA THR A 59 -3.55 15.02 -14.68
C THR A 59 -5.07 14.87 -14.61
N THR A 60 -5.76 15.47 -15.59
CA THR A 60 -7.19 15.26 -15.77
C THR A 60 -7.45 13.88 -16.34
N TYR A 61 -8.35 13.14 -15.69
CA TYR A 61 -8.89 11.87 -16.16
C TYR A 61 -10.40 11.96 -16.30
N TYR A 62 -10.91 11.32 -17.34
CA TYR A 62 -12.33 11.07 -17.59
C TYR A 62 -12.61 9.61 -17.26
N VAL A 63 -13.69 9.34 -16.53
CA VAL A 63 -14.06 7.99 -16.08
C VAL A 63 -15.52 7.72 -16.38
N ARG A 64 -15.82 6.47 -16.74
CA ARG A 64 -17.18 5.97 -16.96
C ARG A 64 -17.33 4.58 -16.35
N ALA A 65 -18.46 4.32 -15.70
CA ALA A 65 -18.90 2.96 -15.46
C ALA A 65 -19.17 2.24 -16.80
N TYR A 66 -18.86 0.96 -16.90
CA TYR A 66 -19.19 0.11 -18.04
C TYR A 66 -19.85 -1.20 -17.58
N ALA A 67 -20.63 -1.80 -18.47
CA ALA A 67 -21.11 -3.17 -18.35
C ALA A 67 -21.15 -3.85 -19.72
N THR A 68 -20.80 -5.12 -19.77
CA THR A 68 -20.79 -5.94 -20.98
C THR A 68 -21.79 -7.07 -20.84
N ASN A 69 -22.62 -7.25 -21.87
CA ASN A 69 -23.49 -8.42 -22.03
C ASN A 69 -23.34 -9.01 -23.43
N SER A 70 -24.19 -9.97 -23.80
CA SER A 70 -24.18 -10.59 -25.14
C SER A 70 -24.51 -9.64 -26.29
N SER A 71 -25.13 -8.49 -26.02
CA SER A 71 -25.46 -7.45 -27.00
C SER A 71 -24.37 -6.39 -27.17
N GLY A 72 -23.39 -6.33 -26.25
CA GLY A 72 -22.24 -5.43 -26.33
C GLY A 72 -21.98 -4.68 -25.03
N ASN A 73 -21.37 -3.50 -25.15
CA ASN A 73 -20.93 -2.67 -24.02
C ASN A 73 -21.88 -1.48 -23.81
N GLY A 74 -22.44 -1.38 -22.61
CA GLY A 74 -23.10 -0.19 -22.09
C GLY A 74 -22.13 0.65 -21.25
N TYR A 75 -22.34 1.96 -21.24
CA TYR A 75 -21.53 2.88 -20.46
C TYR A 75 -22.41 3.89 -19.73
N GLY A 76 -22.04 4.19 -18.49
CA GLY A 76 -22.68 5.23 -17.69
C GLY A 76 -22.32 6.64 -18.14
N GLN A 77 -22.78 7.61 -17.33
CA GLN A 77 -22.38 9.01 -17.44
C GLN A 77 -20.86 9.14 -17.28
N GLN A 78 -20.28 10.07 -18.03
CA GLN A 78 -18.89 10.45 -17.84
C GLN A 78 -18.76 11.44 -16.69
N GLU A 79 -17.85 11.11 -15.79
CA GLU A 79 -17.32 12.03 -14.79
C GLU A 79 -15.86 12.36 -15.13
N SER A 80 -15.36 13.45 -14.56
CA SER A 80 -13.95 13.83 -14.69
C SER A 80 -13.39 14.30 -13.36
N PHE A 81 -12.12 14.01 -13.12
CA PHE A 81 -11.40 14.47 -11.96
C PHE A 81 -9.96 14.85 -12.34
N VAL A 82 -9.31 15.62 -11.49
CA VAL A 82 -7.89 15.97 -11.63
C VAL A 82 -7.17 15.36 -10.44
N THR A 83 -6.10 14.61 -10.69
CA THR A 83 -5.22 14.12 -9.64
C THR A 83 -4.43 15.28 -9.04
N SER A 84 -4.14 15.22 -7.73
CA SER A 84 -3.29 16.23 -7.07
C SER A 84 -1.91 16.31 -7.71
N ASP A 85 -1.22 17.45 -7.53
CA ASP A 85 0.16 17.63 -7.97
C ASP A 85 1.14 16.92 -7.01
N ILE A 86 2.36 16.61 -7.47
CA ILE A 86 3.40 15.99 -6.63
C ILE A 86 3.86 17.01 -5.58
N GLY A 87 3.87 16.61 -4.31
CA GLY A 87 4.34 17.45 -3.20
C GLY A 87 3.26 18.30 -2.53
N GLU A 88 2.08 18.42 -3.15
CA GLU A 88 0.86 18.85 -2.45
C GLU A 88 0.36 17.72 -1.53
N PRO A 89 -0.39 18.04 -0.46
CA PRO A 89 -1.01 17.02 0.36
C PRO A 89 -1.82 15.99 -0.45
N GLY A 90 -1.50 14.71 -0.31
CA GLY A 90 -2.09 13.59 -1.07
C GLY A 90 -1.51 13.42 -2.49
N GLY A 91 -0.45 14.17 -2.82
CA GLY A 91 0.23 14.23 -4.11
C GLY A 91 1.17 13.06 -4.43
N GLY A 92 1.55 12.31 -3.41
CA GLY A 92 2.67 11.38 -3.44
C GLY A 92 4.04 12.08 -3.43
N VAL A 93 5.09 11.26 -3.48
CA VAL A 93 6.48 11.72 -3.46
C VAL A 93 7.37 10.79 -4.29
N THR A 94 8.43 11.33 -4.86
CA THR A 94 9.45 10.57 -5.59
C THR A 94 10.75 10.55 -4.80
N ASP A 95 11.37 9.38 -4.67
CA ASP A 95 12.70 9.28 -4.05
C ASP A 95 13.85 9.65 -5.01
N ILE A 96 15.08 9.56 -4.51
CA ILE A 96 16.29 9.87 -5.27
C ILE A 96 16.55 8.89 -6.44
N ASP A 97 15.95 7.70 -6.39
CA ASP A 97 16.05 6.66 -7.43
C ASP A 97 14.99 6.82 -8.53
N GLY A 98 14.09 7.80 -8.39
CA GLY A 98 12.97 7.99 -9.30
C GLY A 98 11.78 7.06 -9.03
N ASN A 99 11.75 6.35 -7.90
CA ASN A 99 10.56 5.61 -7.49
C ASN A 99 9.51 6.59 -7.01
N PHE A 100 8.34 6.58 -7.66
CA PHE A 100 7.17 7.35 -7.21
C PHE A 100 6.33 6.53 -6.23
N TYR A 101 5.92 7.17 -5.14
CA TYR A 101 5.05 6.61 -4.11
C TYR A 101 3.78 7.46 -4.01
N PRO A 102 2.59 6.89 -4.24
CA PRO A 102 1.34 7.55 -3.88
C PRO A 102 1.31 7.83 -2.37
N SER A 103 0.56 8.86 -1.96
CA SER A 103 0.32 9.17 -0.55
C SER A 103 -1.15 9.38 -0.25
N VAL A 104 -1.49 9.36 1.03
CA VAL A 104 -2.82 9.63 1.54
C VAL A 104 -2.72 10.47 2.81
N ILE A 105 -3.68 11.38 3.00
CA ILE A 105 -3.79 12.18 4.22
C ILE A 105 -4.69 11.42 5.21
N ILE A 106 -4.18 11.15 6.40
CA ILE A 106 -4.91 10.50 7.49
C ILE A 106 -4.73 11.34 8.74
N GLY A 107 -5.79 12.02 9.18
CA GLY A 107 -5.69 13.04 10.22
C GLY A 107 -4.81 14.19 9.77
N ASN A 108 -3.83 14.57 10.60
CA ASN A 108 -2.88 15.65 10.32
C ASN A 108 -1.55 15.12 9.73
N GLN A 109 -1.54 13.89 9.26
CA GLN A 109 -0.35 13.25 8.73
C GLN A 109 -0.57 12.84 7.29
N GLU A 110 0.46 13.02 6.46
CA GLU A 110 0.49 12.46 5.13
C GLU A 110 1.38 11.22 5.10
N TRP A 111 0.80 10.10 4.74
CA TRP A 111 1.44 8.79 4.72
C TRP A 111 1.67 8.32 3.29
N MET A 112 2.82 7.73 3.00
CA MET A 112 2.96 6.93 1.78
C MET A 112 1.92 5.81 1.80
N ALA A 113 1.29 5.54 0.65
CA ALA A 113 0.34 4.44 0.44
C ALA A 113 1.04 3.14 -0.04
N GLU A 114 2.35 3.20 -0.30
CA GLU A 114 3.19 2.07 -0.66
C GLU A 114 4.44 2.00 0.22
N ASN A 115 5.03 0.80 0.33
CA ASN A 115 6.28 0.63 1.07
C ASN A 115 7.46 1.21 0.28
N LEU A 116 8.40 1.84 0.99
CA LEU A 116 9.61 2.40 0.42
C LEU A 116 10.44 1.31 -0.29
N LYS A 117 11.05 1.66 -1.43
CA LYS A 117 11.89 0.77 -2.26
C LYS A 117 13.15 1.44 -2.79
N THR A 118 13.60 2.49 -2.11
CA THR A 118 14.86 3.16 -2.42
C THR A 118 16.08 2.28 -2.13
N THR A 119 17.14 2.52 -2.87
CA THR A 119 18.46 1.90 -2.83
C THR A 119 19.56 2.91 -2.53
N HIS A 120 19.21 4.19 -2.41
CA HIS A 120 20.09 5.27 -2.00
C HIS A 120 19.45 6.09 -0.89
N TYR A 121 20.25 6.59 0.03
CA TYR A 121 19.81 7.62 0.95
C TYR A 121 19.51 8.92 0.19
N ARG A 122 18.76 9.84 0.81
CA ARG A 122 18.36 11.13 0.23
C ARG A 122 19.52 11.95 -0.33
N ASN A 123 20.71 11.81 0.26
CA ASN A 123 21.93 12.49 -0.21
C ASN A 123 22.62 11.80 -1.40
N GLY A 124 22.05 10.72 -1.96
CA GLY A 124 22.60 9.93 -3.05
C GLY A 124 23.62 8.87 -2.63
N THR A 125 23.89 8.70 -1.33
CA THR A 125 24.79 7.62 -0.86
C THR A 125 24.10 6.26 -1.04
N PRO A 126 24.72 5.27 -1.71
CA PRO A 126 24.14 3.93 -1.84
C PRO A 126 23.91 3.27 -0.48
N ILE A 127 22.78 2.58 -0.34
CA ILE A 127 22.50 1.69 0.79
C ILE A 127 23.11 0.33 0.44
N GLU A 128 23.74 -0.36 1.40
CA GLU A 128 24.36 -1.65 1.13
C GLU A 128 23.29 -2.71 0.79
N PHE A 129 23.54 -3.51 -0.26
CA PHE A 129 22.78 -4.72 -0.60
C PHE A 129 23.66 -5.96 -0.45
N PRO A 130 23.68 -6.61 0.73
CA PRO A 130 24.50 -7.81 0.96
C PRO A 130 24.07 -9.04 0.13
N GLY A 131 22.85 -9.05 -0.41
CA GLY A 131 22.28 -10.20 -1.13
C GLY A 131 22.27 -11.47 -0.27
N THR A 132 22.86 -12.54 -0.81
CA THR A 132 22.96 -13.85 -0.13
C THR A 132 24.05 -13.91 0.95
N ASN A 133 24.86 -12.86 1.13
CA ASN A 133 25.90 -12.81 2.15
C ASN A 133 25.31 -12.44 3.52
N ASN A 134 24.86 -13.45 4.25
CA ASN A 134 24.24 -13.26 5.57
C ASN A 134 25.22 -12.76 6.65
N ILE A 135 26.52 -13.04 6.51
CA ILE A 135 27.54 -12.53 7.43
C ILE A 135 27.72 -11.01 7.24
N ALA A 136 27.77 -10.55 5.98
CA ALA A 136 27.82 -9.12 5.68
C ALA A 136 26.58 -8.39 6.22
N TRP A 137 25.38 -8.96 6.03
CA TRP A 137 24.17 -8.41 6.62
C TRP A 137 24.22 -8.34 8.15
N MET A 138 24.58 -9.44 8.81
CA MET A 138 24.59 -9.54 10.27
C MET A 138 25.54 -8.53 10.92
N ASN A 139 26.68 -8.26 10.28
CA ASN A 139 27.69 -7.34 10.78
C ASN A 139 27.49 -5.89 10.31
N ASN A 140 26.50 -5.63 9.45
CA ASN A 140 26.24 -4.29 8.95
C ASN A 140 25.63 -3.41 10.06
N THR A 141 26.31 -2.31 10.35
CA THR A 141 25.91 -1.29 11.35
C THR A 141 25.73 0.11 10.72
N THR A 142 25.88 0.21 9.40
CA THR A 142 25.80 1.47 8.64
C THR A 142 24.51 1.59 7.83
N GLY A 143 23.75 0.51 7.75
CA GLY A 143 22.51 0.41 7.00
C GLY A 143 22.61 -0.55 5.80
N ALA A 144 21.62 -1.42 5.68
CA ALA A 144 21.46 -2.35 4.58
C ALA A 144 19.98 -2.50 4.21
N TYR A 145 19.73 -2.88 2.96
CA TYR A 145 18.41 -3.26 2.48
C TYR A 145 18.45 -4.60 1.76
N SER A 146 17.28 -5.23 1.66
CA SER A 146 17.08 -6.40 0.82
C SER A 146 15.69 -6.41 0.20
N TRP A 147 15.51 -7.23 -0.82
CA TRP A 147 14.20 -7.63 -1.33
C TRP A 147 13.80 -8.94 -0.66
N TYR A 148 12.49 -9.18 -0.51
CA TYR A 148 12.04 -10.46 0.03
C TYR A 148 12.64 -11.63 -0.78
N GLY A 149 13.24 -12.61 -0.10
CA GLY A 149 13.90 -13.75 -0.73
C GLY A 149 15.23 -13.44 -1.45
N ASN A 150 15.75 -12.22 -1.38
CA ASN A 150 16.82 -11.71 -2.26
C ASN A 150 16.46 -11.73 -3.76
N GLU A 151 15.17 -11.84 -4.08
CA GLU A 151 14.69 -11.93 -5.46
C GLU A 151 14.33 -10.54 -5.97
N TYR A 152 15.11 -10.05 -6.94
CA TYR A 152 14.89 -8.74 -7.56
C TYR A 152 13.64 -8.72 -8.45
N ILE A 153 13.34 -9.82 -9.15
CA ILE A 153 12.25 -9.89 -10.13
C ILE A 153 10.94 -10.21 -9.41
N GLY A 154 10.05 -9.22 -9.31
CA GLY A 154 8.68 -9.39 -8.79
C GLY A 154 8.45 -8.67 -7.47
N TRP A 155 9.20 -9.02 -6.41
CA TRP A 155 8.84 -8.56 -5.05
C TRP A 155 9.18 -7.11 -4.74
N LYS A 156 10.22 -6.55 -5.38
CA LYS A 156 10.61 -5.13 -5.20
C LYS A 156 9.42 -4.20 -5.46
N ASP A 157 8.77 -4.34 -6.62
CA ASP A 157 7.70 -3.45 -7.03
C ASP A 157 6.36 -3.75 -6.35
N ILE A 158 6.24 -4.93 -5.74
CA ILE A 158 5.03 -5.39 -5.07
C ILE A 158 5.03 -5.02 -3.58
N TYR A 159 6.11 -5.31 -2.85
CA TYR A 159 6.16 -5.18 -1.38
C TYR A 159 7.18 -4.16 -0.87
N GLY A 160 8.03 -3.62 -1.74
CA GLY A 160 9.08 -2.69 -1.39
C GLY A 160 10.32 -3.35 -0.77
N GLY A 161 11.18 -2.52 -0.19
CA GLY A 161 12.43 -2.92 0.45
C GLY A 161 12.25 -3.33 1.91
N LEU A 162 13.12 -4.24 2.35
CA LEU A 162 13.31 -4.63 3.74
C LEU A 162 14.62 -4.04 4.24
N TYR A 163 14.53 -2.98 5.04
CA TYR A 163 15.67 -2.22 5.56
C TYR A 163 16.02 -2.68 6.97
N ASN A 164 17.30 -2.78 7.29
CA ASN A 164 17.70 -2.88 8.69
C ASN A 164 17.52 -1.52 9.40
N TRP A 165 17.45 -1.53 10.73
CA TRP A 165 17.17 -0.30 11.46
C TRP A 165 18.33 0.70 11.39
N TYR A 166 19.55 0.24 11.10
CA TYR A 166 20.69 1.13 10.84
C TYR A 166 20.49 1.97 9.58
N ALA A 167 19.77 1.46 8.56
CA ALA A 167 19.37 2.26 7.41
C ALA A 167 18.26 3.24 7.78
N VAL A 168 17.32 2.83 8.63
CA VAL A 168 16.23 3.67 9.13
C VAL A 168 16.75 4.90 9.89
N ASN A 169 17.70 4.70 10.80
CA ASN A 169 18.25 5.78 11.64
C ASN A 169 19.53 6.43 11.04
N ASN A 170 19.77 6.25 9.73
CA ASN A 170 20.94 6.83 9.09
C ASN A 170 20.78 8.35 8.92
N SER A 171 21.80 9.13 9.30
CA SER A 171 21.79 10.59 9.19
C SER A 171 21.68 11.12 7.75
N ASN A 172 21.97 10.29 6.75
CA ASN A 172 21.81 10.63 5.34
C ASN A 172 20.33 10.64 4.88
N GLY A 173 19.41 10.17 5.74
CA GLY A 173 17.96 10.19 5.53
C GLY A 173 17.48 9.10 4.56
N LEU A 174 16.70 8.15 5.07
CA LEU A 174 16.15 7.07 4.26
C LEU A 174 14.96 7.51 3.38
N CYS A 175 14.09 8.37 3.92
CA CYS A 175 12.91 8.85 3.20
C CYS A 175 13.23 10.06 2.29
N PRO A 176 12.39 10.34 1.26
CA PRO A 176 12.54 11.51 0.39
C PRO A 176 12.56 12.86 1.14
N THR A 177 13.03 13.92 0.49
CA THR A 177 13.05 15.28 1.07
C THR A 177 11.65 15.71 1.53
N GLY A 178 11.55 16.23 2.75
CA GLY A 178 10.28 16.62 3.37
C GLY A 178 9.49 15.46 4.01
N TRP A 179 10.00 14.23 3.92
CA TRP A 179 9.41 13.04 4.52
C TRP A 179 10.40 12.39 5.48
N HIS A 180 9.93 11.57 6.43
CA HIS A 180 10.79 10.84 7.36
C HIS A 180 10.21 9.48 7.72
N VAL A 181 11.01 8.65 8.38
CA VAL A 181 10.52 7.37 8.93
C VAL A 181 9.69 7.69 10.17
N PRO A 182 8.45 7.20 10.27
CA PRO A 182 7.54 7.52 11.37
C PRO A 182 8.14 7.09 12.72
N SER A 183 8.02 7.97 13.71
CA SER A 183 8.28 7.66 15.11
C SER A 183 7.10 6.93 15.75
N ASP A 184 7.29 6.45 16.98
CA ASP A 184 6.20 5.84 17.73
C ASP A 184 5.05 6.81 18.01
N ALA A 185 5.36 8.09 18.25
CA ALA A 185 4.36 9.11 18.46
C ALA A 185 3.48 9.31 17.22
N GLU A 186 4.09 9.30 16.03
CA GLU A 186 3.36 9.47 14.77
C GLU A 186 2.52 8.25 14.43
N TRP A 187 3.02 7.05 14.68
CA TRP A 187 2.22 5.83 14.59
C TRP A 187 1.04 5.85 15.58
N THR A 188 1.24 6.37 16.80
CA THR A 188 0.17 6.52 17.79
C THR A 188 -0.88 7.52 17.29
N GLU A 189 -0.47 8.67 16.76
CA GLU A 189 -1.37 9.66 16.17
C GLU A 189 -2.22 9.08 15.03
N LEU A 190 -1.60 8.31 14.12
CA LEU A 190 -2.32 7.58 13.08
C LEU A 190 -3.40 6.67 13.67
N THR A 191 -3.02 5.83 14.66
CA THR A 191 -3.97 4.90 15.26
C THR A 191 -5.07 5.60 16.06
N ASP A 192 -4.75 6.67 16.77
CA ASP A 192 -5.71 7.45 17.57
C ASP A 192 -6.73 8.16 16.67
N TYR A 193 -6.29 8.71 15.54
CA TYR A 193 -7.19 9.29 14.55
C TYR A 193 -8.18 8.24 14.04
N ILE A 194 -7.70 7.05 13.66
CA ILE A 194 -8.54 5.96 13.12
C ILE A 194 -9.50 5.42 14.18
N VAL A 195 -9.05 5.32 15.44
CA VAL A 195 -9.92 5.00 16.59
C VAL A 195 -11.05 6.01 16.71
N ALA A 196 -10.77 7.30 16.58
CA ALA A 196 -11.78 8.36 16.62
C ALA A 196 -12.77 8.29 15.45
N GLN A 197 -12.39 7.67 14.32
CA GLN A 197 -13.29 7.38 13.19
C GLN A 197 -14.16 6.12 13.39
N GLY A 198 -14.05 5.44 14.54
CA GLY A 198 -14.87 4.27 14.88
C GLY A 198 -14.24 2.92 14.59
N PHE A 199 -12.93 2.87 14.32
CA PHE A 199 -12.17 1.64 14.11
C PHE A 199 -11.21 1.42 15.29
N PRO A 200 -11.64 0.73 16.37
CA PRO A 200 -10.84 0.61 17.59
C PRO A 200 -9.53 -0.15 17.35
N ASN A 201 -8.45 0.23 18.03
CA ASN A 201 -7.16 -0.44 17.92
C ASN A 201 -7.10 -1.68 18.84
N SER A 202 -8.00 -2.63 18.57
CA SER A 202 -8.16 -3.88 19.30
C SER A 202 -8.46 -5.03 18.32
N ASP A 203 -8.30 -6.26 18.78
CA ASP A 203 -8.58 -7.44 17.96
C ASP A 203 -10.09 -7.68 17.82
N VAL A 204 -10.72 -6.93 16.91
CA VAL A 204 -12.15 -6.98 16.57
C VAL A 204 -12.33 -6.86 15.06
N LEU A 205 -13.50 -7.26 14.55
CA LEU A 205 -13.80 -7.32 13.11
C LEU A 205 -13.58 -5.99 12.35
N ASN A 206 -13.83 -4.86 13.02
CA ASN A 206 -13.66 -3.51 12.47
C ASN A 206 -12.44 -2.79 13.08
N GLY A 207 -11.40 -3.52 13.45
CA GLY A 207 -10.24 -2.94 14.11
C GLY A 207 -9.39 -2.03 13.20
N THR A 208 -8.57 -1.17 13.81
CA THR A 208 -7.64 -0.25 13.09
C THR A 208 -6.77 -0.98 12.06
N GLY A 209 -6.27 -2.18 12.41
CA GLY A 209 -5.50 -3.03 11.51
C GLY A 209 -6.31 -3.46 10.29
N ASN A 210 -7.57 -3.85 10.44
CA ASN A 210 -8.45 -4.17 9.31
C ASN A 210 -8.64 -2.98 8.37
N ALA A 211 -8.87 -1.80 8.93
CA ALA A 211 -9.10 -0.58 8.17
C ALA A 211 -7.87 -0.11 7.38
N LEU A 212 -6.65 -0.44 7.84
CA LEU A 212 -5.40 -0.08 7.18
C LEU A 212 -4.90 -1.12 6.17
N LYS A 213 -5.28 -2.40 6.32
CA LYS A 213 -4.93 -3.46 5.36
C LYS A 213 -5.51 -3.13 3.99
N SER A 214 -4.69 -3.32 2.94
CA SER A 214 -5.18 -3.47 1.57
C SER A 214 -6.33 -4.48 1.52
N CYS A 215 -7.36 -4.21 0.72
CA CYS A 215 -8.49 -5.13 0.57
C CYS A 215 -8.11 -6.46 -0.10
N GLN A 216 -6.94 -6.52 -0.75
CA GLN A 216 -6.43 -7.71 -1.45
C GLN A 216 -6.14 -8.83 -0.45
N GLN A 217 -7.01 -9.83 -0.42
CA GLN A 217 -6.89 -11.02 0.41
C GLN A 217 -7.36 -12.26 -0.37
N GLU A 218 -6.74 -13.39 -0.12
CA GLU A 218 -7.28 -14.67 -0.60
C GLU A 218 -8.71 -14.89 -0.11
N SER A 219 -9.62 -15.07 -1.06
CA SER A 219 -11.04 -15.26 -0.81
C SER A 219 -11.68 -14.10 -0.03
N SER A 220 -11.23 -12.86 -0.27
CA SER A 220 -11.86 -11.66 0.30
C SER A 220 -13.37 -11.64 0.04
N PRO A 221 -14.21 -11.29 1.05
CA PRO A 221 -15.65 -11.21 0.87
C PRO A 221 -16.10 -10.15 -0.14
N PHE A 222 -15.22 -9.20 -0.48
CA PHE A 222 -15.48 -8.18 -1.49
C PHE A 222 -15.32 -8.68 -2.94
N GLY A 223 -14.70 -9.84 -3.15
CA GLY A 223 -14.50 -10.41 -4.48
C GLY A 223 -13.63 -9.52 -5.40
N GLY A 224 -13.65 -9.81 -6.70
CA GLY A 224 -13.01 -9.00 -7.74
C GLY A 224 -11.53 -8.70 -7.46
N PHE A 225 -11.15 -7.42 -7.58
CA PHE A 225 -9.79 -6.93 -7.31
C PHE A 225 -9.33 -7.25 -5.87
N CYS A 226 -10.24 -7.26 -4.90
CA CYS A 226 -9.91 -7.54 -3.50
C CYS A 226 -9.72 -9.04 -3.23
N ALA A 227 -10.09 -9.94 -4.14
CA ALA A 227 -9.93 -11.39 -3.97
C ALA A 227 -8.92 -12.01 -4.97
N PRO A 228 -7.67 -11.51 -5.08
CA PRO A 228 -6.71 -12.06 -6.01
C PRO A 228 -6.26 -13.46 -5.57
N SER A 229 -5.92 -14.32 -6.53
CA SER A 229 -5.35 -15.66 -6.28
C SER A 229 -3.83 -15.64 -6.08
N MET A 230 -3.16 -14.57 -6.50
CA MET A 230 -1.71 -14.38 -6.42
C MET A 230 -1.38 -13.13 -5.61
N HIS A 231 -0.16 -13.06 -5.09
CA HIS A 231 0.33 -11.85 -4.45
C HIS A 231 0.40 -10.65 -5.43
N PRO A 232 0.30 -9.41 -4.94
CA PRO A 232 0.17 -8.99 -3.53
C PRO A 232 -1.18 -9.32 -2.91
N ARG A 233 -1.19 -9.94 -1.74
CA ARG A 233 -2.41 -10.19 -0.96
C ARG A 233 -2.10 -10.64 0.44
N TRP A 234 -3.05 -10.41 1.34
CA TRP A 234 -3.18 -11.11 2.62
C TRP A 234 -3.60 -12.56 2.41
N ASP A 235 -3.16 -13.43 3.31
CA ASP A 235 -3.71 -14.78 3.42
C ASP A 235 -5.12 -14.74 4.01
N SER A 236 -5.88 -15.82 3.76
CA SER A 236 -7.30 -15.84 4.09
C SER A 236 -7.54 -15.85 5.59
N ASP A 237 -8.39 -14.94 6.04
CA ASP A 237 -9.09 -14.98 7.32
C ASP A 237 -10.55 -14.57 7.11
N THR A 238 -11.49 -15.27 7.72
CA THR A 238 -12.93 -15.04 7.52
C THR A 238 -13.46 -13.84 8.29
N THR A 239 -12.69 -13.34 9.26
CA THR A 239 -13.09 -12.32 10.23
C THR A 239 -12.23 -11.07 10.18
N HIS A 240 -10.96 -11.19 9.81
CA HIS A 240 -9.98 -10.10 9.87
C HIS A 240 -9.46 -9.67 8.50
N TYR A 241 -10.37 -9.50 7.54
CA TYR A 241 -10.01 -9.02 6.22
C TYR A 241 -9.72 -7.52 6.16
N GLY A 242 -8.96 -7.12 5.15
CA GLY A 242 -8.64 -5.73 4.89
C GLY A 242 -9.77 -5.01 4.17
N THR A 243 -10.02 -3.77 4.55
CA THR A 243 -11.03 -2.92 3.92
C THR A 243 -10.43 -1.66 3.28
N ASP A 244 -9.20 -1.30 3.64
CA ASP A 244 -8.45 -0.15 3.10
C ASP A 244 -9.23 1.19 3.17
N GLU A 245 -9.97 1.40 4.26
CA GLU A 245 -10.87 2.55 4.46
C GLU A 245 -10.17 3.90 4.33
N PHE A 246 -8.86 3.92 4.63
CA PHE A 246 -8.05 5.13 4.68
C PHE A 246 -7.05 5.23 3.53
N GLY A 247 -7.10 4.33 2.54
CA GLY A 247 -6.18 4.34 1.39
C GLY A 247 -4.70 4.14 1.76
N PHE A 248 -4.43 3.62 2.96
CA PHE A 248 -3.09 3.31 3.43
C PHE A 248 -2.55 2.06 2.72
N SER A 249 -3.41 1.15 2.28
CA SER A 249 -3.07 0.00 1.46
C SER A 249 -1.94 -0.86 2.06
N ALA A 250 -2.02 -1.19 3.36
CA ALA A 250 -1.00 -2.00 4.01
C ALA A 250 -0.93 -3.39 3.35
N LEU A 251 0.28 -3.78 2.92
CA LEU A 251 0.55 -5.08 2.30
C LEU A 251 1.48 -5.94 3.17
N PRO A 252 1.28 -7.28 3.20
CA PRO A 252 2.05 -8.19 4.04
C PRO A 252 3.39 -8.58 3.42
N GLY A 253 4.34 -7.64 3.41
CA GLY A 253 5.67 -7.82 2.82
C GLY A 253 6.62 -8.75 3.61
N GLY A 254 6.22 -9.20 4.80
CA GLY A 254 7.05 -10.05 5.64
C GLY A 254 8.31 -9.35 6.18
N THR A 255 9.30 -10.15 6.57
CA THR A 255 10.54 -9.69 7.22
C THR A 255 11.73 -10.51 6.74
N ARG A 256 12.92 -9.93 6.86
CA ARG A 256 14.21 -10.63 6.78
C ARG A 256 14.81 -10.74 8.18
N TYR A 257 15.16 -11.95 8.62
CA TYR A 257 15.91 -12.14 9.87
C TYR A 257 17.40 -11.85 9.67
N THR A 258 18.12 -11.53 10.75
CA THR A 258 19.56 -11.18 10.70
C THR A 258 20.39 -12.33 10.11
N GLN A 259 19.96 -13.57 10.33
CA GLN A 259 20.58 -14.79 9.83
C GLN A 259 20.28 -15.10 8.35
N GLY A 260 19.43 -14.29 7.69
CA GLY A 260 19.13 -14.41 6.26
C GLY A 260 17.83 -15.14 5.89
N PHE A 261 17.12 -15.70 6.87
CA PHE A 261 15.81 -16.31 6.63
C PHE A 261 14.73 -15.24 6.41
N TYR A 262 13.83 -15.47 5.45
CA TYR A 262 12.68 -14.60 5.17
C TYR A 262 11.40 -15.27 5.64
N TRP A 263 10.47 -14.47 6.18
CA TRP A 263 9.25 -15.01 6.75
C TRP A 263 8.06 -14.06 6.65
N GLY A 264 6.86 -14.64 6.62
CA GLY A 264 5.62 -13.93 6.90
C GLY A 264 5.03 -13.17 5.71
N ILE A 265 5.52 -13.36 4.48
CA ILE A 265 4.85 -12.82 3.29
C ILE A 265 3.42 -13.37 3.22
N GLY A 266 2.44 -12.50 2.93
CA GLY A 266 1.01 -12.86 2.99
C GLY A 266 0.41 -12.85 4.40
N ASN A 267 1.19 -13.18 5.44
CA ASN A 267 0.69 -13.25 6.82
C ASN A 267 0.86 -11.95 7.60
N PHE A 268 1.95 -11.22 7.39
CA PHE A 268 2.32 -10.09 8.22
C PHE A 268 2.92 -8.95 7.41
N GLY A 269 2.46 -7.74 7.72
CA GLY A 269 3.16 -6.51 7.43
C GLY A 269 3.95 -6.05 8.65
N PHE A 270 5.23 -5.77 8.46
CA PHE A 270 6.11 -5.26 9.50
C PHE A 270 6.71 -3.93 9.03
N TRP A 271 6.56 -2.88 9.84
CA TRP A 271 7.13 -1.57 9.55
C TRP A 271 8.01 -1.08 10.69
N TRP A 272 9.17 -0.52 10.34
CA TRP A 272 10.00 0.14 11.34
C TRP A 272 9.36 1.43 11.84
N SER A 273 9.58 1.69 13.14
CA SER A 273 9.55 3.03 13.73
C SER A 273 10.97 3.59 13.76
N SER A 274 11.12 4.91 13.67
CA SER A 274 12.39 5.60 13.94
C SER A 274 12.73 5.64 15.44
N THR A 275 11.81 5.21 16.32
CA THR A 275 12.03 5.18 17.77
C THR A 275 12.89 3.99 18.19
N GLU A 276 14.04 4.29 18.79
CA GLU A 276 14.96 3.34 19.41
C GLU A 276 14.43 2.90 20.78
N HIS A 277 14.54 1.61 21.10
CA HIS A 277 14.24 1.10 22.45
C HIS A 277 15.53 1.04 23.28
N ASP A 278 16.57 0.40 22.74
CA ASP A 278 17.88 0.29 23.37
C ASP A 278 18.99 0.13 22.32
N ALA A 279 20.22 -0.16 22.75
CA ALA A 279 21.37 -0.33 21.86
C ALA A 279 21.18 -1.40 20.76
N THR A 280 20.34 -2.42 21.01
CA THR A 280 20.14 -3.59 20.15
C THR A 280 18.75 -3.68 19.52
N MET A 281 17.74 -3.05 20.11
CA MET A 281 16.34 -3.14 19.70
C MET A 281 15.75 -1.78 19.34
N ALA A 282 14.79 -1.80 18.42
CA ALA A 282 14.01 -0.64 18.05
C ALA A 282 12.54 -1.03 17.85
N SER A 283 11.65 -0.04 17.91
CA SER A 283 10.22 -0.31 17.82
C SER A 283 9.76 -0.59 16.39
N ARG A 284 8.74 -1.43 16.26
CA ARG A 284 8.08 -1.74 14.99
C ARG A 284 6.56 -1.75 15.14
N ARG A 285 5.86 -1.62 14.02
CA ARG A 285 4.43 -1.92 13.91
C ARG A 285 4.19 -3.22 13.17
N VAL A 286 3.16 -3.93 13.60
CA VAL A 286 2.76 -5.23 13.06
C VAL A 286 1.27 -5.22 12.77
N ILE A 287 0.93 -5.57 11.52
CA ILE A 287 -0.44 -5.89 11.12
C ILE A 287 -0.41 -7.33 10.59
N GLY A 288 -1.26 -8.20 11.12
CA GLY A 288 -1.33 -9.61 10.73
C GLY A 288 -2.65 -9.94 10.07
N PHE A 289 -2.65 -10.94 9.19
CA PHE A 289 -3.83 -11.35 8.43
C PHE A 289 -5.01 -11.76 9.32
N ASN A 290 -4.75 -12.26 10.52
CA ASN A 290 -5.72 -12.91 11.41
C ASN A 290 -6.05 -12.11 12.69
N PHE A 291 -5.67 -10.84 12.79
CA PHE A 291 -6.09 -9.96 13.88
C PHE A 291 -6.37 -8.54 13.41
N GLY A 292 -7.17 -7.83 14.20
CA GLY A 292 -7.73 -6.54 13.82
C GLY A 292 -7.00 -5.29 14.32
N ASN A 293 -5.98 -5.41 15.16
CA ASN A 293 -5.23 -4.27 15.68
C ASN A 293 -3.92 -3.99 14.93
N VAL A 294 -3.39 -2.79 15.09
CA VAL A 294 -1.99 -2.45 14.80
C VAL A 294 -1.20 -2.67 16.08
N ALA A 295 -0.39 -3.71 16.12
CA ALA A 295 0.41 -4.05 17.30
C ALA A 295 1.77 -3.34 17.28
N GLN A 296 2.26 -2.98 18.46
CA GLN A 296 3.60 -2.43 18.67
C GLN A 296 4.45 -3.45 19.45
N TYR A 297 5.64 -3.71 18.95
CA TYR A 297 6.63 -4.56 19.60
C TYR A 297 8.03 -4.04 19.30
N ASP A 298 9.01 -4.42 20.11
CA ASP A 298 10.41 -4.18 19.80
C ASP A 298 11.01 -5.35 19.00
N PHE A 299 12.01 -5.04 18.18
CA PHE A 299 12.70 -6.03 17.35
C PHE A 299 14.18 -5.69 17.19
N PHE A 300 15.03 -6.70 16.97
CA PHE A 300 16.46 -6.45 16.81
C PHE A 300 16.73 -5.60 15.57
N LYS A 301 17.58 -4.59 15.73
CA LYS A 301 17.96 -3.63 14.67
C LYS A 301 18.57 -4.28 13.44
N GLY A 302 19.15 -5.47 13.59
CA GLY A 302 19.72 -6.25 12.51
C GLY A 302 18.70 -6.95 11.62
N HIS A 303 17.40 -6.91 11.93
CA HIS A 303 16.35 -7.46 11.06
C HIS A 303 15.96 -6.49 9.95
N GLY A 304 15.48 -7.00 8.81
CA GLY A 304 14.99 -6.19 7.69
C GLY A 304 13.46 -6.12 7.70
N LEU A 305 12.89 -4.93 7.87
CA LEU A 305 11.44 -4.67 7.80
C LEU A 305 11.13 -3.61 6.73
N SER A 306 9.87 -3.54 6.32
CA SER A 306 9.41 -2.47 5.43
C SER A 306 9.48 -1.11 6.12
N VAL A 307 9.50 -0.06 5.33
CA VAL A 307 9.40 1.34 5.78
C VAL A 307 8.29 2.00 5.01
N ARG A 308 7.52 2.86 5.68
CA ARG A 308 6.50 3.70 5.08
C ARG A 308 6.72 5.09 5.60
N CYS A 309 7.10 6.01 4.72
CA CYS A 309 7.45 7.36 5.15
C CYS A 309 6.18 8.17 5.44
N VAL A 310 6.34 9.13 6.34
CA VAL A 310 5.31 10.10 6.74
C VAL A 310 5.86 11.51 6.60
N ARG A 311 4.96 12.48 6.45
CA ARG A 311 5.23 13.92 6.50
C ARG A 311 4.14 14.58 7.35
N ASP A 312 4.55 15.48 8.23
CA ASP A 312 3.62 16.30 9.01
C ASP A 312 2.95 17.35 8.11
N MET A 313 1.67 17.61 8.37
CA MET A 313 0.92 18.66 7.71
C MET A 313 1.01 19.96 8.52
N ASP A 314 1.49 21.03 7.87
CA ASP A 314 1.54 22.39 8.44
C ASP A 314 0.16 23.02 8.67
#